data_AF-A0A7C4LU41-F1
#
_entry.id   AF-A0A7C4LU41-F1
#
_cell.length_a   1.000
_cell.length_b   1.000
_cell.length_c   1.000
_cell.angle_alpha   90.00
_cell.angle_beta   90.00
_cell.angle_gamma   90.00
#
_symmetry.space_group_name_H-M   'P 1'
#
loop_
_entity.id
_entity.type
_entity.pdbx_description
1 polymer ?
#
loop_
_entity_poly.entity_id
_entity_poly.type
_entity_poly.pdbx_seq_one_letter_code
_entity_poly.pdbx_strand_id
1 'polypeptide(L)'
;MKTPFFLIGLLLAGLAARAAGAATEDIPEDIVKKVDPSVVAIQHENAGGSGFIISADGYILSNGHVVRGNDPEDPTQPAKSITVILNDEEKYPAKVIGFSLDPDVSLLKIEPGRPLQPVEFADSRQVQIGQRCFAVGMPMGLKRTFTRGILSNNERTDLGTETKVFQTDAAINPGNSGGPLFDQNGRVLGLNTYAQIGANNLGFTIPIHVALVLKDHFLARGRFVRADLPAYFTSELYAELARALQVEKGILVTAVLPNSSAYRAGLREGDIIVATDGRSSSARTHAELVDYNWELTTRQPGEEITFTVLRGPAGARLTHTIKARLEAMEPLPRFNLHAGEIVEHRYDALGLGVRQIVTTSRILQSLPDVKGVLVSTTRPVEASGKAGLRENDIITQVAGQPTPDIPSFQRELETQLARRAKTIEVTIARGKATLVTALAPFYTLRGVKIALLLPPKDPEYVELLRRELLASGATLTVSPPTAAMQGADFEVLLLAGGAGARELWTNADALRLVKEAHAAGKILAAVGPAAVVLANAIPDLSGKKLTTTKADSAELIKRKANYTGKAVETDGKLVTTTGFDRNTVREFLKALHRVARAN
;
A
#
# COMPACT_ATOMS: atom_id res chain seq x y z
N MET A 1 -45.15 -55.49 43.34
CA MET A 1 -44.15 -56.14 44.22
C MET A 1 -43.03 -55.13 44.46
N LYS A 2 -42.73 -54.80 45.73
CA LYS A 2 -41.54 -54.05 46.24
C LYS A 2 -41.14 -52.69 45.59
N THR A 3 -41.40 -51.61 46.32
CA THR A 3 -40.53 -50.44 46.58
C THR A 3 -39.21 -50.87 47.31
N PRO A 4 -38.21 -50.03 47.73
CA PRO A 4 -38.19 -48.55 47.90
C PRO A 4 -36.82 -47.81 47.63
N PHE A 5 -36.78 -46.54 48.07
CA PHE A 5 -35.67 -45.61 48.44
C PHE A 5 -34.90 -44.84 47.34
N PHE A 6 -34.53 -43.55 47.40
CA PHE A 6 -34.44 -42.38 48.34
C PHE A 6 -32.97 -41.89 48.47
N LEU A 7 -32.78 -40.56 48.59
CA LEU A 7 -31.48 -39.83 48.63
C LEU A 7 -30.63 -39.99 47.35
N ILE A 8 -30.18 -38.93 46.66
CA ILE A 8 -29.31 -37.86 47.17
C ILE A 8 -29.79 -36.50 46.65
N GLY A 9 -30.34 -35.70 47.55
CA GLY A 9 -30.49 -34.27 47.37
C GLY A 9 -29.68 -33.53 48.42
N LEU A 10 -28.35 -33.50 48.31
CA LEU A 10 -27.48 -32.59 49.10
C LEU A 10 -26.04 -32.42 48.55
N LEU A 11 -25.83 -32.33 47.23
CA LEU A 11 -24.48 -32.10 46.68
C LEU A 11 -24.40 -31.17 45.44
N LEU A 12 -25.52 -30.52 45.07
CA LEU A 12 -25.58 -29.61 43.91
C LEU A 12 -25.68 -28.11 44.27
N ALA A 13 -26.02 -27.78 45.52
CA ALA A 13 -26.05 -26.38 45.99
C ALA A 13 -24.63 -25.80 46.26
N GLY A 14 -23.62 -26.64 46.47
CA GLY A 14 -22.26 -26.21 46.81
C GLY A 14 -21.34 -25.88 45.63
N LEU A 15 -21.66 -26.35 44.41
CA LEU A 15 -20.86 -26.05 43.21
C LEU A 15 -21.43 -24.92 42.35
N ALA A 16 -22.75 -24.67 42.41
CA ALA A 16 -23.38 -23.59 41.65
C ALA A 16 -22.90 -22.17 42.09
N ALA A 17 -22.45 -22.03 43.33
CA ALA A 17 -21.99 -20.74 43.88
C ALA A 17 -20.54 -20.36 43.50
N ARG A 18 -19.78 -21.21 42.80
CA ARG A 18 -18.40 -20.91 42.35
C ARG A 18 -18.27 -20.66 40.84
N ALA A 19 -19.41 -20.68 40.13
CA ALA A 19 -19.52 -20.24 38.73
C ALA A 19 -20.01 -18.78 38.59
N ALA A 20 -20.23 -18.07 39.71
CA ALA A 20 -20.41 -16.63 39.73
C ALA A 20 -19.03 -15.96 39.85
N GLY A 21 -18.49 -15.44 38.74
CA GLY A 21 -17.16 -14.82 38.77
C GLY A 21 -16.31 -14.92 37.51
N ALA A 22 -16.84 -15.40 36.38
CA ALA A 22 -16.31 -14.98 35.07
C ALA A 22 -16.74 -13.52 34.83
N ALA A 23 -16.19 -12.60 35.62
CA ALA A 23 -16.45 -11.18 35.47
C ALA A 23 -16.01 -10.77 34.06
N THR A 24 -16.96 -10.27 33.28
CA THR A 24 -16.65 -9.44 32.13
C THR A 24 -16.07 -8.14 32.67
N GLU A 25 -14.79 -8.15 33.03
CA GLU A 25 -14.11 -6.96 33.51
C GLU A 25 -14.14 -5.91 32.40
N ASP A 26 -14.93 -4.88 32.64
CA ASP A 26 -14.92 -3.67 31.85
C ASP A 26 -13.57 -2.96 31.99
N ILE A 27 -13.34 -1.99 31.11
CA ILE A 27 -12.11 -1.21 31.14
C ILE A 27 -12.12 -0.41 32.46
N PRO A 28 -11.14 -0.61 33.37
CA PRO A 28 -11.19 0.00 34.69
C PRO A 28 -11.27 1.53 34.62
N GLU A 29 -12.15 2.13 35.43
CA GLU A 29 -12.43 3.58 35.36
C GLU A 29 -11.19 4.43 35.70
N ASP A 30 -10.31 3.92 36.55
CA ASP A 30 -9.00 4.48 36.87
C ASP A 30 -8.03 4.41 35.68
N ILE A 31 -8.04 3.31 34.91
CA ILE A 31 -7.26 3.21 33.65
C ILE A 31 -7.79 4.21 32.63
N VAL A 32 -9.11 4.33 32.46
CA VAL A 32 -9.71 5.36 31.60
C VAL A 32 -9.24 6.75 32.03
N LYS A 33 -9.45 7.13 33.31
CA LYS A 33 -9.02 8.43 33.85
C LYS A 33 -7.50 8.67 33.71
N LYS A 34 -6.67 7.64 33.83
CA LYS A 34 -5.21 7.73 33.67
C LYS A 34 -4.83 8.06 32.23
N VAL A 35 -5.38 7.36 31.23
CA VAL A 35 -4.88 7.46 29.85
C VAL A 35 -5.65 8.45 28.97
N ASP A 36 -6.89 8.77 29.32
CA ASP A 36 -7.76 9.67 28.56
C ASP A 36 -7.14 11.05 28.23
N PRO A 37 -6.41 11.72 29.16
CA PRO A 37 -5.79 13.02 28.87
C PRO A 37 -4.61 12.96 27.90
N SER A 38 -4.08 11.76 27.65
CA SER A 38 -2.91 11.54 26.79
C SER A 38 -3.29 11.18 25.35
N VAL A 39 -4.57 10.95 25.04
CA VAL A 39 -5.05 10.60 23.69
C VAL A 39 -5.67 11.83 23.02
N VAL A 40 -5.35 12.03 21.74
CA VAL A 40 -5.77 13.20 20.95
C VAL A 40 -6.43 12.78 19.64
N ALA A 41 -7.31 13.62 19.11
CA ALA A 41 -7.77 13.50 17.72
C ALA A 41 -6.85 14.27 16.78
N ILE A 42 -6.66 13.77 15.57
CA ILE A 42 -5.92 14.43 14.50
C ILE A 42 -6.84 14.61 13.30
N GLN A 43 -6.91 15.83 12.77
CA GLN A 43 -7.75 16.18 11.63
C GLN A 43 -6.96 16.97 10.57
N HIS A 44 -7.20 16.65 9.31
CA HIS A 44 -6.80 17.49 8.17
C HIS A 44 -7.92 17.52 7.12
N GLU A 45 -7.71 18.24 6.03
CA GLU A 45 -8.74 18.59 5.02
C GLU A 45 -9.56 17.41 4.46
N ASN A 46 -9.03 16.17 4.48
CA ASN A 46 -9.65 15.02 3.80
C ASN A 46 -9.65 13.71 4.61
N ALA A 47 -9.01 13.66 5.78
CA ALA A 47 -9.06 12.50 6.67
C ALA A 47 -8.77 12.91 8.12
N GLY A 48 -8.87 11.94 9.03
CA GLY A 48 -8.55 12.12 10.43
C GLY A 48 -8.37 10.77 11.13
N GLY A 49 -7.75 10.81 12.29
CA GLY A 49 -7.43 9.66 13.12
C GLY A 49 -7.16 10.09 14.55
N SER A 50 -6.38 9.28 15.26
CA SER A 50 -5.95 9.54 16.63
C SER A 50 -4.44 9.69 16.73
N GLY A 51 -3.99 10.23 17.85
CA GLY A 51 -2.60 10.19 18.28
C GLY A 51 -2.52 10.07 19.79
N PHE A 52 -1.31 10.04 20.33
CA PHE A 52 -1.10 10.13 21.76
C PHE A 52 0.15 10.96 22.10
N ILE A 53 0.05 11.70 23.19
CA ILE A 53 1.05 12.63 23.70
C ILE A 53 2.20 11.82 24.31
N ILE A 54 3.42 12.10 23.87
CA ILE A 54 4.64 11.43 24.34
C ILE A 54 5.55 12.34 25.18
N SER A 55 5.25 13.64 25.25
CA SER A 55 5.97 14.61 26.07
C SER A 55 5.09 15.75 26.55
N ALA A 56 5.45 16.37 27.68
CA ALA A 56 4.69 17.47 28.26
C ALA A 56 4.73 18.76 27.43
N ASP A 57 5.74 18.94 26.56
CA ASP A 57 5.89 20.08 25.65
C ASP A 57 5.19 19.88 24.29
N GLY A 58 4.47 18.76 24.10
CA GLY A 58 3.55 18.61 22.97
C GLY A 58 4.04 17.78 21.78
N TYR A 59 5.00 16.87 21.95
CA TYR A 59 5.25 15.83 20.94
C TYR A 59 4.17 14.74 21.01
N ILE A 60 3.70 14.30 19.84
CA ILE A 60 2.60 13.34 19.67
C ILE A 60 2.99 12.29 18.63
N LEU A 61 2.74 11.00 18.92
CA LEU A 61 2.82 9.92 17.94
C LEU A 61 1.46 9.67 17.28
N SER A 62 1.48 9.29 15.99
CA SER A 62 0.33 8.81 15.22
C SER A 62 0.80 7.92 14.05
N ASN A 63 -0.10 7.53 13.14
CA ASN A 63 0.29 6.83 11.91
C ASN A 63 0.86 7.78 10.86
N GLY A 64 1.65 7.23 9.94
CA GLY A 64 2.07 7.95 8.73
C GLY A 64 0.88 8.30 7.85
N HIS A 65 -0.04 7.36 7.62
CA HIS A 65 -1.21 7.57 6.76
C HIS A 65 -2.21 8.60 7.31
N VAL A 66 -2.25 8.83 8.64
CA VAL A 66 -3.12 9.83 9.30
C VAL A 66 -2.65 11.27 9.07
N VAL A 67 -1.36 11.47 8.82
CA VAL A 67 -0.76 12.80 8.57
C VAL A 67 -0.36 13.03 7.12
N ARG A 68 -0.41 11.98 6.28
CA ARG A 68 -0.04 12.00 4.86
C ARG A 68 -0.86 13.03 4.09
N GLY A 69 -0.21 13.78 3.21
CA GLY A 69 -0.91 14.70 2.31
C GLY A 69 -1.80 13.98 1.29
N ASN A 70 -2.71 14.73 0.70
CA ASN A 70 -3.52 14.26 -0.44
C ASN A 70 -2.80 14.41 -1.79
N ASP A 71 -1.49 14.65 -1.79
CA ASP A 71 -0.68 14.65 -3.00
C ASP A 71 -0.26 13.19 -3.31
N PRO A 72 -0.82 12.55 -4.36
CA PRO A 72 -0.45 11.18 -4.72
C PRO A 72 0.93 11.13 -5.40
N GLU A 73 1.44 12.28 -5.85
CA GLU A 73 2.69 12.47 -6.57
C GLU A 73 3.86 12.69 -5.59
N ASP A 74 3.56 13.17 -4.37
CA ASP A 74 4.51 13.27 -3.26
C ASP A 74 3.87 12.97 -1.87
N PRO A 75 3.53 11.70 -1.58
CA PRO A 75 3.17 11.25 -0.23
C PRO A 75 4.36 11.20 0.74
N THR A 76 5.53 11.78 0.41
CA THR A 76 6.53 12.16 1.42
C THR A 76 6.22 13.51 2.05
N GLN A 77 5.26 14.28 1.49
CA GLN A 77 4.70 15.46 2.15
C GLN A 77 3.57 15.10 3.12
N PRO A 78 3.50 15.78 4.28
CA PRO A 78 2.34 15.75 5.14
C PRO A 78 1.19 16.58 4.56
N ALA A 79 0.01 16.47 5.17
CA ALA A 79 -1.11 17.38 4.88
C ALA A 79 -0.74 18.84 5.22
N LYS A 80 -1.19 19.77 4.38
CA LYS A 80 -0.84 21.21 4.46
C LYS A 80 -1.25 21.88 5.78
N SER A 81 -2.35 21.42 6.36
CA SER A 81 -2.83 21.85 7.66
C SER A 81 -3.26 20.63 8.46
N ILE A 82 -2.69 20.48 9.66
CA ILE A 82 -3.06 19.43 10.60
C ILE A 82 -3.47 20.13 11.90
N THR A 83 -4.65 19.76 12.41
CA THR A 83 -5.14 20.18 13.72
C THR A 83 -5.14 19.00 14.66
N VAL A 84 -4.49 19.15 15.81
CA VAL A 84 -4.63 18.26 16.96
C VAL A 84 -5.75 18.81 17.84
N ILE A 85 -6.61 17.91 18.34
CA ILE A 85 -7.67 18.24 19.29
C ILE A 85 -7.41 17.45 20.57
N LEU A 86 -7.24 18.17 21.68
CA LEU A 86 -6.97 17.60 22.99
C LEU A 86 -8.21 16.97 23.63
N ASN A 87 -8.01 16.36 24.80
CA ASN A 87 -9.05 15.61 25.48
C ASN A 87 -10.21 16.51 25.99
N ASP A 88 -9.95 17.80 26.18
CA ASP A 88 -10.84 18.88 26.58
C ASP A 88 -11.34 19.76 25.41
N GLU A 89 -11.23 19.26 24.18
CA GLU A 89 -11.63 19.92 22.92
C GLU A 89 -10.79 21.13 22.48
N GLU A 90 -9.73 21.49 23.21
CA GLU A 90 -8.78 22.52 22.76
C GLU A 90 -8.08 22.11 21.45
N LYS A 91 -7.91 23.08 20.54
CA LYS A 91 -7.41 22.84 19.17
C LYS A 91 -6.07 23.53 18.95
N TYR A 92 -5.09 22.76 18.49
CA TYR A 92 -3.74 23.25 18.23
C TYR A 92 -3.32 22.95 16.78
N PRO A 93 -2.75 23.93 16.05
CA PRO A 93 -2.09 23.64 14.79
C PRO A 93 -0.85 22.77 15.06
N ALA A 94 -0.67 21.70 14.29
CA ALA A 94 0.41 20.74 14.45
C ALA A 94 1.40 20.81 13.29
N LYS A 95 2.69 20.77 13.63
CA LYS A 95 3.78 20.58 12.68
C LYS A 95 4.15 19.10 12.62
N VAL A 96 4.26 18.54 11.42
CA VAL A 96 4.88 17.23 11.23
C VAL A 96 6.39 17.36 11.36
N ILE A 97 6.98 16.60 12.28
CA ILE A 97 8.43 16.54 12.50
C ILE A 97 9.04 15.50 11.55
N GLY A 98 8.33 14.40 11.32
CA GLY A 98 8.64 13.39 10.30
C GLY A 98 7.59 12.28 10.30
N PHE A 99 7.52 11.53 9.21
CA PHE A 99 6.70 10.32 9.12
C PHE A 99 7.29 9.29 8.16
N SER A 100 6.77 8.06 8.22
CA SER A 100 7.02 6.99 7.26
C SER A 100 5.73 6.20 7.06
N LEU A 101 5.47 5.71 5.83
CA LEU A 101 4.28 4.93 5.49
C LEU A 101 4.45 3.42 5.70
N ASP A 102 5.70 2.97 5.86
CA ASP A 102 6.08 1.64 6.34
C ASP A 102 7.25 1.89 7.30
N PRO A 103 7.16 1.56 8.60
CA PRO A 103 6.08 0.86 9.31
C PRO A 103 4.93 1.79 9.78
N ASP A 104 4.51 2.76 8.96
CA ASP A 104 3.32 3.60 9.18
C ASP A 104 3.29 4.39 10.51
N VAL A 105 4.34 5.17 10.79
CA VAL A 105 4.48 6.01 12.00
C VAL A 105 4.73 7.47 11.64
N SER A 106 4.15 8.40 12.39
CA SER A 106 4.43 9.83 12.35
C SER A 106 4.71 10.43 13.72
N LEU A 107 5.48 11.52 13.71
CA LEU A 107 5.73 12.39 14.87
C LEU A 107 5.25 13.81 14.56
N LEU A 108 4.35 14.31 15.42
CA LEU A 108 3.82 15.66 15.41
C LEU A 108 4.40 16.47 16.58
N LYS A 109 4.42 17.80 16.44
CA LYS A 109 4.64 18.77 17.52
C LYS A 109 3.54 19.82 17.50
N ILE A 110 2.98 20.12 18.67
CA ILE A 110 2.11 21.27 18.94
C ILE A 110 2.77 22.20 19.96
N GLU A 111 2.29 23.44 20.06
CA GLU A 111 2.69 24.39 21.11
C GLU A 111 1.53 24.59 22.10
N PRO A 112 1.45 23.79 23.18
CA PRO A 112 0.35 23.83 24.13
C PRO A 112 0.49 25.00 25.11
N GLY A 113 -0.63 25.60 25.53
CA GLY A 113 -0.64 26.69 26.53
C GLY A 113 -0.30 26.25 27.96
N ARG A 114 -0.17 24.94 28.20
CA ARG A 114 0.15 24.31 29.50
C ARG A 114 0.93 23.00 29.27
N PRO A 115 1.67 22.48 30.27
CA PRO A 115 2.24 21.14 30.20
C PRO A 115 1.15 20.08 29.97
N LEU A 116 1.38 19.17 29.03
CA LEU A 116 0.49 18.05 28.74
C LEU A 116 0.86 16.80 29.55
N GLN A 117 -0.06 15.83 29.62
CA GLN A 117 0.18 14.54 30.26
C GLN A 117 0.65 13.49 29.24
N PRO A 118 1.93 13.08 29.25
CA PRO A 118 2.44 12.05 28.35
C PRO A 118 1.99 10.64 28.77
N VAL A 119 1.95 9.73 27.80
CA VAL A 119 1.78 8.29 28.06
C VAL A 119 3.01 7.67 28.74
N GLU A 120 2.80 6.56 29.43
CA GLU A 120 3.86 5.63 29.80
C GLU A 120 4.07 4.58 28.69
N PHE A 121 5.29 4.07 28.53
CA PHE A 121 5.62 3.03 27.55
C PHE A 121 5.84 1.67 28.21
N ALA A 122 5.36 0.60 27.58
CA ALA A 122 5.70 -0.78 27.93
C ALA A 122 6.86 -1.29 27.07
N ASP A 123 7.60 -2.31 27.55
CA ASP A 123 8.52 -3.02 26.66
C ASP A 123 7.75 -3.97 25.74
N SER A 124 7.39 -3.45 24.57
CA SER A 124 6.70 -4.23 23.53
C SER A 124 7.45 -5.48 23.05
N ARG A 125 8.75 -5.65 23.36
CA ARG A 125 9.49 -6.89 23.00
C ARG A 125 9.20 -8.04 23.96
N GLN A 126 8.55 -7.78 25.09
CA GLN A 126 8.25 -8.77 26.15
C GLN A 126 6.75 -9.11 26.26
N VAL A 127 5.96 -8.76 25.24
CA VAL A 127 4.51 -8.98 25.21
C VAL A 127 4.15 -10.45 25.08
N GLN A 128 3.05 -10.85 25.72
CA GLN A 128 2.56 -12.23 25.72
C GLN A 128 1.21 -12.33 25.01
N ILE A 129 1.04 -13.39 24.22
CA ILE A 129 -0.27 -13.73 23.63
C ILE A 129 -1.24 -14.04 24.77
N GLY A 130 -2.47 -13.52 24.68
CA GLY A 130 -3.47 -13.60 25.74
C GLY A 130 -3.41 -12.49 26.79
N GLN A 131 -2.37 -11.64 26.80
CA GLN A 131 -2.35 -10.47 27.68
C GLN A 131 -3.49 -9.51 27.29
N ARG A 132 -4.14 -8.90 28.28
CA ARG A 132 -5.21 -7.91 28.07
C ARG A 132 -4.67 -6.62 27.50
N CYS A 133 -5.45 -5.99 26.62
CA CYS A 133 -5.12 -4.70 26.03
C CYS A 133 -6.37 -3.86 25.72
N PHE A 134 -6.17 -2.55 25.66
CA PHE A 134 -7.23 -1.58 25.41
C PHE A 134 -6.81 -0.65 24.27
N ALA A 135 -7.59 -0.60 23.20
CA ALA A 135 -7.39 0.38 22.12
C ALA A 135 -8.24 1.61 22.37
N VAL A 136 -7.65 2.79 22.18
CA VAL A 136 -8.31 4.08 22.43
C VAL A 136 -8.17 4.98 21.22
N GLY A 137 -9.25 5.67 20.85
CA GLY A 137 -9.24 6.63 19.75
C GLY A 137 -10.42 7.60 19.73
N MET A 138 -10.36 8.56 18.82
CA MET A 138 -11.30 9.67 18.64
C MET A 138 -11.85 9.70 17.21
N PRO A 139 -12.73 8.75 16.83
CA PRO A 139 -13.29 8.67 15.49
C PRO A 139 -14.03 9.95 15.08
N MET A 140 -13.61 10.52 13.94
CA MET A 140 -14.20 11.73 13.34
C MET A 140 -14.28 12.96 14.27
N GLY A 141 -13.46 13.02 15.33
CA GLY A 141 -13.55 14.07 16.35
C GLY A 141 -14.81 14.00 17.23
N LEU A 142 -15.52 12.88 17.22
CA LEU A 142 -16.60 12.59 18.15
C LEU A 142 -16.05 11.98 19.46
N LYS A 143 -16.94 11.77 20.43
CA LYS A 143 -16.62 11.22 21.76
C LYS A 143 -15.71 9.99 21.67
N ARG A 144 -14.69 9.95 22.54
CA ARG A 144 -13.67 8.90 22.58
C ARG A 144 -14.30 7.51 22.63
N THR A 145 -13.68 6.60 21.88
CA THR A 145 -14.05 5.19 21.85
C THR A 145 -12.93 4.38 22.51
N PHE A 146 -13.29 3.65 23.56
CA PHE A 146 -12.42 2.66 24.21
C PHE A 146 -12.91 1.27 23.84
N THR A 147 -12.01 0.40 23.38
CA THR A 147 -12.32 -1.00 23.06
C THR A 147 -11.34 -1.93 23.78
N ARG A 148 -11.84 -3.07 24.27
CA ARG A 148 -11.04 -4.07 25.01
C ARG A 148 -10.86 -5.35 24.22
N GLY A 149 -9.74 -6.01 24.46
CA GLY A 149 -9.42 -7.32 23.92
C GLY A 149 -8.16 -7.90 24.56
N ILE A 150 -7.54 -8.84 23.86
CA ILE A 150 -6.25 -9.44 24.15
C ILE A 150 -5.30 -9.28 22.98
N LEU A 151 -4.01 -9.46 23.24
CA LEU A 151 -3.02 -9.67 22.20
C LEU A 151 -3.20 -11.08 21.63
N SER A 152 -3.70 -11.20 20.40
CA SER A 152 -3.98 -12.49 19.76
C SER A 152 -2.74 -13.09 19.08
N ASN A 153 -1.80 -12.25 18.66
CA ASN A 153 -0.53 -12.65 18.05
C ASN A 153 0.48 -11.48 18.16
N ASN A 154 1.78 -11.76 18.30
CA ASN A 154 2.86 -10.77 18.43
C ASN A 154 3.91 -10.84 17.29
N GLU A 155 3.67 -11.66 16.28
CA GLU A 155 4.62 -12.06 15.23
C GLU A 155 4.01 -12.06 13.81
N ARG A 156 2.97 -11.26 13.56
CA ARG A 156 2.35 -11.17 12.22
C ARG A 156 3.29 -10.47 11.25
N THR A 157 3.85 -11.22 10.29
CA THR A 157 4.67 -10.71 9.17
C THR A 157 3.97 -10.82 7.82
N ASP A 158 2.82 -11.49 7.77
CA ASP A 158 2.12 -11.90 6.55
C ASP A 158 1.38 -10.75 5.84
N LEU A 159 1.43 -9.53 6.42
CA LEU A 159 0.92 -8.28 5.85
C LEU A 159 1.90 -7.57 4.90
N GLY A 160 3.14 -8.07 4.73
CA GLY A 160 4.10 -7.50 3.79
C GLY A 160 4.75 -6.17 4.23
N THR A 161 4.70 -5.86 5.52
CA THR A 161 5.35 -4.71 6.18
C THR A 161 6.84 -4.97 6.44
N GLU A 162 7.64 -3.90 6.58
CA GLU A 162 9.06 -4.00 6.96
C GLU A 162 9.29 -4.47 8.41
N THR A 163 8.25 -4.41 9.26
CA THR A 163 8.25 -4.90 10.64
C THR A 163 7.14 -5.91 10.89
N LYS A 164 7.33 -6.81 11.86
CA LYS A 164 6.21 -7.59 12.40
C LYS A 164 5.21 -6.66 13.11
N VAL A 165 3.93 -7.02 13.06
CA VAL A 165 2.88 -6.30 13.79
C VAL A 165 2.21 -7.19 14.82
N PHE A 166 1.57 -6.56 15.80
CA PHE A 166 0.71 -7.23 16.75
C PHE A 166 -0.70 -7.36 16.18
N GLN A 167 -1.35 -8.47 16.51
CA GLN A 167 -2.77 -8.69 16.29
C GLN A 167 -3.51 -8.57 17.62
N THR A 168 -4.69 -7.95 17.60
CA THR A 168 -5.63 -7.94 18.72
C THR A 168 -7.05 -8.20 18.24
N ASP A 169 -7.87 -8.78 19.12
CA ASP A 169 -9.33 -8.87 18.95
C ASP A 169 -10.06 -7.63 19.50
N ALA A 170 -9.35 -6.68 20.13
CA ALA A 170 -9.87 -5.37 20.46
C ALA A 170 -10.34 -4.66 19.18
N ALA A 171 -11.54 -4.11 19.20
CA ALA A 171 -12.13 -3.51 18.00
C ALA A 171 -11.34 -2.27 17.54
N ILE A 172 -10.57 -2.44 16.47
CA ILE A 172 -9.91 -1.36 15.73
C ILE A 172 -10.83 -0.97 14.57
N ASN A 173 -11.28 0.28 14.58
CA ASN A 173 -12.17 0.85 13.55
C ASN A 173 -11.57 2.15 13.02
N PRO A 174 -12.00 2.65 11.84
CA PRO A 174 -11.60 3.96 11.33
C PRO A 174 -11.77 5.05 12.41
N GLY A 175 -10.68 5.73 12.74
CA GLY A 175 -10.60 6.67 13.86
C GLY A 175 -9.74 6.22 15.04
N ASN A 176 -9.57 4.90 15.26
CA ASN A 176 -8.60 4.38 16.23
C ASN A 176 -7.17 4.34 15.65
N SER A 177 -7.01 4.38 14.33
CA SER A 177 -5.72 4.50 13.64
C SER A 177 -4.92 5.71 14.15
N GLY A 178 -3.66 5.46 14.51
CA GLY A 178 -2.72 6.38 15.14
C GLY A 178 -2.86 6.45 16.68
N GLY A 179 -3.96 5.95 17.23
CA GLY A 179 -4.19 5.88 18.67
C GLY A 179 -3.39 4.75 19.35
N PRO A 180 -3.25 4.77 20.68
CA PRO A 180 -2.49 3.77 21.42
C PRO A 180 -3.27 2.46 21.64
N LEU A 181 -2.52 1.37 21.70
CA LEU A 181 -2.91 0.13 22.37
C LEU A 181 -2.25 0.11 23.75
N PHE A 182 -3.03 0.17 24.83
CA PHE A 182 -2.52 0.11 26.20
C PHE A 182 -2.52 -1.31 26.76
N ASP A 183 -1.61 -1.59 27.70
CA ASP A 183 -1.70 -2.73 28.61
C ASP A 183 -2.66 -2.46 29.78
N GLN A 184 -2.82 -3.46 30.65
CA GLN A 184 -3.64 -3.36 31.86
C GLN A 184 -3.19 -2.31 32.90
N ASN A 185 -2.02 -1.68 32.72
CA ASN A 185 -1.50 -0.62 33.60
C ASN A 185 -1.58 0.78 32.95
N GLY A 186 -2.17 0.89 31.76
CA GLY A 186 -2.23 2.15 30.99
C GLY A 186 -0.91 2.51 30.30
N ARG A 187 -0.03 1.54 30.03
CA ARG A 187 1.24 1.73 29.32
C ARG A 187 1.10 1.31 27.87
N VAL A 188 1.61 2.08 26.92
CA VAL A 188 1.46 1.81 25.49
C VAL A 188 2.28 0.57 25.09
N LEU A 189 1.59 -0.44 24.56
CA LEU A 189 2.13 -1.63 23.91
C LEU A 189 2.45 -1.37 22.43
N GLY A 190 1.66 -0.52 21.78
CA GLY A 190 1.81 -0.22 20.36
C GLY A 190 0.88 0.86 19.85
N LEU A 191 0.99 1.13 18.56
CA LEU A 191 0.29 2.18 17.83
C LEU A 191 -0.67 1.53 16.82
N ASN A 192 -1.98 1.70 17.03
CA ASN A 192 -3.02 1.07 16.22
C ASN A 192 -2.94 1.59 14.79
N THR A 193 -2.99 0.71 13.77
CA THR A 193 -2.92 1.13 12.37
C THR A 193 -4.12 0.65 11.57
N TYR A 194 -4.30 -0.68 11.51
CA TYR A 194 -5.11 -1.33 10.50
C TYR A 194 -6.13 -2.27 11.12
N ALA A 195 -7.22 -2.51 10.40
CA ALA A 195 -8.19 -3.56 10.67
C ALA A 195 -8.61 -4.16 9.34
N GLN A 196 -8.70 -5.49 9.27
CA GLN A 196 -9.04 -6.15 8.01
C GLN A 196 -10.54 -5.99 7.71
N ILE A 197 -10.86 -5.19 6.69
CA ILE A 197 -12.24 -4.90 6.29
C ILE A 197 -12.99 -6.20 6.00
N GLY A 198 -14.12 -6.42 6.68
CA GLY A 198 -14.95 -7.61 6.54
C GLY A 198 -14.55 -8.80 7.44
N ALA A 199 -13.45 -8.69 8.20
CA ALA A 199 -13.05 -9.70 9.18
C ALA A 199 -13.22 -9.16 10.60
N ASN A 200 -14.30 -9.59 11.26
CA ASN A 200 -14.58 -9.19 12.65
C ASN A 200 -13.42 -9.62 13.57
N ASN A 201 -13.04 -8.74 14.49
CA ASN A 201 -12.02 -8.99 15.54
C ASN A 201 -10.60 -9.29 15.01
N LEU A 202 -10.20 -8.67 13.88
CA LEU A 202 -8.83 -8.68 13.35
C LEU A 202 -8.27 -7.26 13.26
N GLY A 203 -7.86 -6.73 14.42
CA GLY A 203 -7.15 -5.46 14.56
C GLY A 203 -5.64 -5.63 14.57
N PHE A 204 -4.90 -4.63 14.08
CA PHE A 204 -3.45 -4.65 13.97
C PHE A 204 -2.79 -3.38 14.50
N THR A 205 -1.66 -3.57 15.17
CA THR A 205 -0.96 -2.55 15.96
C THR A 205 0.55 -2.67 15.76
N ILE A 206 1.21 -1.55 15.45
CA ILE A 206 2.68 -1.46 15.33
C ILE A 206 3.30 -1.53 16.73
N PRO A 207 4.30 -2.40 17.00
CA PRO A 207 4.95 -2.48 18.31
C PRO A 207 5.54 -1.14 18.75
N ILE A 208 5.35 -0.70 20.00
CA ILE A 208 5.75 0.67 20.38
C ILE A 208 7.25 0.94 20.25
N HIS A 209 8.10 -0.09 20.40
CA HIS A 209 9.55 0.06 20.22
C HIS A 209 9.93 0.46 18.78
N VAL A 210 9.17 0.01 17.77
CA VAL A 210 9.33 0.43 16.37
C VAL A 210 9.07 1.93 16.27
N ALA A 211 7.92 2.40 16.74
CA ALA A 211 7.56 3.82 16.66
C ALA A 211 8.50 4.74 17.48
N LEU A 212 9.03 4.26 18.61
CA LEU A 212 10.04 4.98 19.39
C LEU A 212 11.37 5.15 18.63
N VAL A 213 11.82 4.12 17.91
CA VAL A 213 13.01 4.23 17.05
C VAL A 213 12.78 5.22 15.91
N LEU A 214 11.63 5.20 15.24
CA LEU A 214 11.33 6.20 14.20
C LEU A 214 11.24 7.62 14.78
N LYS A 215 10.66 7.79 15.97
CA LYS A 215 10.63 9.08 16.68
C LYS A 215 12.04 9.64 16.88
N ASP A 216 13.03 8.83 17.27
CA ASP A 216 14.41 9.28 17.41
C ASP A 216 15.04 9.67 16.06
N HIS A 217 14.74 8.93 14.98
CA HIS A 217 15.14 9.32 13.61
C HIS A 217 14.50 10.64 13.15
N PHE A 218 13.20 10.83 13.39
CA PHE A 218 12.48 12.06 13.04
C PHE A 218 13.00 13.27 13.82
N LEU A 219 13.29 13.14 15.11
CA LEU A 219 13.91 14.20 15.92
C LEU A 219 15.30 14.57 15.41
N ALA A 220 16.11 13.58 15.02
CA ALA A 220 17.48 13.80 14.57
C ALA A 220 17.60 14.33 13.13
N ARG A 221 16.67 13.98 12.22
CA ARG A 221 16.83 14.16 10.77
C ARG A 221 15.61 14.73 10.04
N GLY A 222 14.47 14.89 10.71
CA GLY A 222 13.18 15.24 10.10
C GLY A 222 12.55 14.14 9.22
N ARG A 223 13.23 13.01 9.04
CA ARG A 223 12.78 11.87 8.22
C ARG A 223 13.43 10.57 8.69
N PHE A 224 12.78 9.45 8.42
CA PHE A 224 13.39 8.13 8.53
C PHE A 224 14.25 7.88 7.28
N VAL A 225 15.52 7.50 7.46
CA VAL A 225 16.42 7.10 6.37
C VAL A 225 16.81 5.66 6.62
N ARG A 226 16.51 4.80 5.65
CA ARG A 226 16.79 3.36 5.74
C ARG A 226 18.26 3.11 5.46
N ALA A 227 18.91 2.38 6.36
CA ALA A 227 20.15 1.70 6.02
C ALA A 227 19.81 0.40 5.25
N ASP A 228 20.68 -0.01 4.32
CA ASP A 228 20.56 -1.29 3.62
C ASP A 228 21.91 -2.02 3.59
N LEU A 229 21.86 -3.34 3.55
CA LEU A 229 22.97 -4.21 3.26
C LEU A 229 22.56 -5.06 2.05
N PRO A 230 23.01 -4.73 0.81
CA PRO A 230 22.45 -5.35 -0.40
C PRO A 230 22.86 -6.82 -0.59
N ALA A 231 22.16 -7.68 0.14
CA ALA A 231 22.26 -9.12 0.23
C ALA A 231 20.90 -9.70 0.65
N TYR A 232 20.65 -10.95 0.28
CA TYR A 232 19.42 -11.66 0.59
C TYR A 232 19.69 -12.76 1.62
N PHE A 233 18.71 -13.00 2.50
CA PHE A 233 18.80 -13.92 3.62
C PHE A 233 17.65 -14.93 3.62
N THR A 234 17.85 -16.11 4.19
CA THR A 234 16.75 -17.00 4.59
C THR A 234 16.44 -16.87 6.08
N SER A 235 15.16 -17.00 6.43
CA SER A 235 14.66 -16.98 7.80
C SER A 235 14.71 -18.34 8.49
N GLU A 236 14.99 -19.40 7.75
CA GLU A 236 14.93 -20.77 8.25
C GLU A 236 16.19 -21.54 7.86
N LEU A 237 17.05 -21.76 8.86
CA LEU A 237 17.85 -22.98 8.95
C LEU A 237 17.01 -24.04 9.69
N TYR A 238 15.94 -24.49 9.05
CA TYR A 238 15.10 -25.58 9.54
C TYR A 238 15.94 -26.84 9.77
N ALA A 239 15.48 -27.73 10.67
CA ALA A 239 16.34 -28.73 11.31
C ALA A 239 17.09 -29.65 10.31
N GLU A 240 16.46 -30.00 9.18
CA GLU A 240 17.05 -30.78 8.11
C GLU A 240 18.15 -30.00 7.37
N LEU A 241 17.94 -28.72 7.07
CA LEU A 241 18.94 -27.85 6.43
C LEU A 241 20.08 -27.53 7.39
N ALA A 242 19.80 -27.27 8.67
CA ALA A 242 20.81 -27.10 9.70
C ALA A 242 21.71 -28.35 9.83
N ARG A 243 21.13 -29.55 9.82
CA ARG A 243 21.87 -30.83 9.81
C ARG A 243 22.65 -31.04 8.51
N ALA A 244 22.04 -30.80 7.35
CA ALA A 244 22.71 -30.95 6.04
C ALA A 244 23.89 -29.98 5.87
N LEU A 245 23.74 -28.76 6.39
CA LEU A 245 24.82 -27.78 6.44
C LEU A 245 25.81 -28.06 7.58
N GLN A 246 25.47 -28.84 8.60
CA GLN A 246 26.25 -29.02 9.84
C GLN A 246 26.51 -27.68 10.56
N VAL A 247 25.43 -26.96 10.88
CA VAL A 247 25.43 -25.78 11.76
C VAL A 247 24.28 -25.88 12.76
N GLU A 248 24.44 -25.30 13.95
CA GLU A 248 23.38 -25.29 14.97
C GLU A 248 22.31 -24.23 14.68
N LYS A 249 22.74 -23.04 14.26
CA LYS A 249 21.91 -21.84 14.04
C LYS A 249 22.65 -20.81 13.21
N GLY A 250 21.93 -19.81 12.71
CA GLY A 250 22.49 -18.68 11.95
C GLY A 250 21.49 -18.14 10.93
N ILE A 251 21.93 -17.18 10.13
CA ILE A 251 21.19 -16.59 9.02
C ILE A 251 21.99 -16.86 7.74
N LEU A 252 21.46 -17.71 6.85
CA LEU A 252 22.14 -18.07 5.61
C LEU A 252 21.91 -16.99 4.54
N VAL A 253 23.02 -16.52 3.95
CA VAL A 253 23.05 -15.57 2.83
C VAL A 253 22.75 -16.31 1.53
N THR A 254 21.60 -16.01 0.93
CA THR A 254 21.09 -16.68 -0.27
C THR A 254 21.51 -16.01 -1.58
N ALA A 255 21.88 -14.73 -1.53
CA ALA A 255 22.52 -14.01 -2.64
C ALA A 255 23.16 -12.71 -2.13
N VAL A 256 24.11 -12.15 -2.88
CA VAL A 256 24.73 -10.84 -2.60
C VAL A 256 24.75 -10.03 -3.89
N LEU A 257 24.27 -8.78 -3.87
CA LEU A 257 24.21 -7.98 -5.10
C LEU A 257 25.64 -7.69 -5.60
N PRO A 258 25.96 -7.97 -6.89
CA PRO A 258 27.25 -7.61 -7.46
C PRO A 258 27.55 -6.12 -7.30
N ASN A 259 28.80 -5.78 -7.00
CA ASN A 259 29.27 -4.40 -6.78
C ASN A 259 28.61 -3.64 -5.61
N SER A 260 27.86 -4.29 -4.71
CA SER A 260 27.36 -3.66 -3.47
C SER A 260 28.44 -3.53 -2.39
N SER A 261 28.13 -2.80 -1.31
CA SER A 261 28.96 -2.77 -0.10
C SER A 261 29.17 -4.15 0.50
N ALA A 262 28.12 -4.99 0.55
CA ALA A 262 28.19 -6.37 1.02
C ALA A 262 29.17 -7.20 0.17
N TYR A 263 29.10 -7.07 -1.16
CA TYR A 263 30.01 -7.75 -2.08
C TYR A 263 31.46 -7.28 -1.91
N ARG A 264 31.68 -5.96 -1.83
CA ARG A 264 33.00 -5.34 -1.62
C ARG A 264 33.61 -5.69 -0.27
N ALA A 265 32.80 -5.79 0.78
CA ALA A 265 33.19 -6.22 2.12
C ALA A 265 33.66 -7.68 2.18
N GLY A 266 33.32 -8.47 1.15
CA GLY A 266 33.69 -9.88 1.06
C GLY A 266 32.59 -10.85 1.45
N LEU A 267 31.34 -10.41 1.66
CA LEU A 267 30.18 -11.29 1.87
C LEU A 267 29.87 -12.09 0.59
N ARG A 268 29.49 -13.35 0.73
CA ARG A 268 29.23 -14.28 -0.38
C ARG A 268 27.95 -15.07 -0.16
N GLU A 269 27.35 -15.53 -1.25
CA GLU A 269 26.32 -16.57 -1.21
C GLU A 269 26.85 -17.83 -0.52
N GLY A 270 26.02 -18.46 0.32
CA GLY A 270 26.40 -19.62 1.13
C GLY A 270 27.09 -19.29 2.46
N ASP A 271 27.39 -18.02 2.73
CA ASP A 271 27.81 -17.57 4.07
C ASP A 271 26.68 -17.77 5.08
N ILE A 272 27.02 -18.18 6.31
CA ILE A 272 26.06 -18.30 7.41
C ILE A 272 26.47 -17.32 8.50
N ILE A 273 25.70 -16.23 8.65
CA ILE A 273 25.92 -15.22 9.69
C ILE A 273 25.54 -15.84 11.04
N VAL A 274 26.49 -15.87 11.97
CA VAL A 274 26.30 -16.42 13.33
C VAL A 274 26.43 -15.36 14.43
N ALA A 275 26.99 -14.19 14.10
CA ALA A 275 26.96 -13.01 14.96
C ALA A 275 27.03 -11.70 14.16
N THR A 276 26.45 -10.64 14.73
CA THR A 276 26.44 -9.27 14.20
C THR A 276 26.85 -8.33 15.34
N ASP A 277 27.93 -7.58 15.14
CA ASP A 277 28.62 -6.77 16.16
C ASP A 277 28.89 -7.53 17.47
N GLY A 278 29.29 -8.80 17.35
CA GLY A 278 29.58 -9.69 18.47
C GLY A 278 28.35 -10.25 19.19
N ARG A 279 27.12 -9.83 18.85
CA ARG A 279 25.88 -10.44 19.36
C ARG A 279 25.53 -11.65 18.51
N SER A 280 25.16 -12.78 19.11
CA SER A 280 24.77 -13.98 18.36
C SER A 280 23.55 -13.70 17.49
N SER A 281 23.63 -14.02 16.20
CA SER A 281 22.57 -13.83 15.21
C SER A 281 22.00 -15.18 14.81
N SER A 282 20.68 -15.28 14.75
CA SER A 282 19.94 -16.47 14.34
C SER A 282 18.53 -16.02 13.97
N ALA A 283 18.00 -16.54 12.87
CA ALA A 283 16.58 -16.53 12.58
C ALA A 283 16.12 -17.98 12.42
N ARG A 284 15.12 -18.38 13.21
CA ARG A 284 14.43 -19.66 13.19
C ARG A 284 13.02 -19.53 12.61
N THR A 285 12.46 -18.32 12.66
CA THR A 285 11.15 -17.98 12.11
C THR A 285 11.29 -16.78 11.17
N HIS A 286 10.29 -16.59 10.30
CA HIS A 286 10.22 -15.40 9.46
C HIS A 286 10.10 -14.10 10.27
N ALA A 287 9.43 -14.13 11.43
CA ALA A 287 9.35 -12.99 12.33
C ALA A 287 10.71 -12.58 12.91
N GLU A 288 11.55 -13.55 13.31
CA GLU A 288 12.92 -13.27 13.76
C GLU A 288 13.80 -12.68 12.65
N LEU A 289 13.63 -13.10 11.39
CA LEU A 289 14.34 -12.49 10.27
C LEU A 289 13.84 -11.06 9.99
N VAL A 290 12.54 -10.81 10.09
CA VAL A 290 11.97 -9.46 9.93
C VAL A 290 12.50 -8.53 11.02
N ASP A 291 12.57 -8.98 12.27
CA ASP A 291 13.21 -8.21 13.36
C ASP A 291 14.70 -7.95 13.08
N TYR A 292 15.45 -8.96 12.64
CA TYR A 292 16.88 -8.80 12.29
C TYR A 292 17.09 -7.81 11.14
N ASN A 293 16.28 -7.90 10.09
CA ASN A 293 16.31 -6.94 8.98
C ASN A 293 15.93 -5.54 9.47
N TRP A 294 14.95 -5.42 10.37
CA TRP A 294 14.57 -4.14 10.96
C TRP A 294 15.69 -3.50 11.81
N GLU A 295 16.45 -4.31 12.57
CA GLU A 295 17.65 -3.86 13.28
C GLU A 295 18.76 -3.37 12.33
N LEU A 296 18.85 -3.91 11.11
CA LEU A 296 19.73 -3.39 10.07
C LEU A 296 19.17 -2.08 9.48
N THR A 297 17.89 -2.04 9.10
CA THR A 297 17.23 -0.90 8.44
C THR A 297 17.24 0.38 9.28
N THR A 298 17.18 0.23 10.61
CA THR A 298 17.13 1.36 11.56
C THR A 298 18.50 1.94 11.96
N ARG A 299 19.60 1.38 11.44
CA ARG A 299 20.97 1.87 11.63
C ARG A 299 21.24 3.17 10.88
N GLN A 300 22.45 3.71 10.99
CA GLN A 300 22.84 4.87 10.19
C GLN A 300 23.40 4.43 8.82
N PRO A 301 22.93 5.00 7.71
CA PRO A 301 23.61 4.84 6.43
C PRO A 301 25.07 5.28 6.52
N GLY A 302 25.97 4.47 5.96
CA GLY A 302 27.41 4.69 6.05
C GLY A 302 28.07 4.18 7.34
N GLU A 303 27.32 3.61 8.29
CA GLU A 303 27.84 2.89 9.45
C GLU A 303 28.59 1.60 9.02
N GLU A 304 29.65 1.23 9.73
CA GLU A 304 30.33 -0.06 9.56
C GLU A 304 29.74 -1.09 10.53
N ILE A 305 29.30 -2.22 10.00
CA ILE A 305 28.73 -3.35 10.75
C ILE A 305 29.62 -4.59 10.58
N THR A 306 29.83 -5.33 11.66
CA THR A 306 30.74 -6.49 11.69
C THR A 306 29.97 -7.79 11.77
N PHE A 307 30.03 -8.60 10.72
CA PHE A 307 29.49 -9.96 10.69
C PHE A 307 30.55 -11.00 11.02
N THR A 308 30.21 -11.95 11.87
CA THR A 308 30.93 -13.22 11.98
C THR A 308 30.16 -14.24 11.15
N VAL A 309 30.80 -14.77 10.10
CA VAL A 309 30.18 -15.75 9.19
C VAL A 309 30.95 -17.07 9.17
N LEU A 310 30.23 -18.16 8.93
CA LEU A 310 30.81 -19.46 8.59
C LEU A 310 30.77 -19.64 7.07
N ARG A 311 31.90 -19.97 6.45
CA ARG A 311 32.06 -20.16 5.00
C ARG A 311 32.74 -21.48 4.66
N GLY A 312 32.30 -22.13 3.59
CA GLY A 312 32.87 -23.38 3.09
C GLY A 312 31.85 -24.53 3.07
N PRO A 313 32.28 -25.74 2.71
CA PRO A 313 31.41 -26.92 2.70
C PRO A 313 31.01 -27.34 4.12
N ALA A 314 29.91 -28.09 4.23
CA ALA A 314 29.49 -28.71 5.49
C ALA A 314 30.64 -29.55 6.09
N GLY A 315 30.87 -29.41 7.39
CA GLY A 315 31.94 -30.12 8.12
C GLY A 315 33.35 -29.53 8.02
N ALA A 316 33.59 -28.54 7.13
CA ALA A 316 34.89 -27.87 7.02
C ALA A 316 34.75 -26.34 6.82
N ARG A 317 33.77 -25.72 7.49
CA ARG A 317 33.63 -24.25 7.45
C ARG A 317 34.67 -23.55 8.29
N LEU A 318 35.18 -22.44 7.75
CA LEU A 318 36.02 -21.49 8.45
C LEU A 318 35.19 -20.29 8.90
N THR A 319 35.56 -19.74 10.06
CA THR A 319 34.99 -18.49 10.56
C THR A 319 35.69 -17.31 9.89
N HIS A 320 34.91 -16.37 9.35
CA HIS A 320 35.41 -15.12 8.80
C HIS A 320 34.73 -13.92 9.48
N THR A 321 35.51 -12.86 9.71
CA THR A 321 35.00 -11.56 10.13
C THR A 321 34.88 -10.66 8.91
N ILE A 322 33.67 -10.15 8.66
CA ILE A 322 33.34 -9.30 7.50
C ILE A 322 32.86 -7.96 8.01
N LYS A 323 33.59 -6.90 7.66
CA LYS A 323 33.23 -5.50 7.95
C LYS A 323 32.54 -4.91 6.71
N ALA A 324 31.23 -4.77 6.78
CA ALA A 324 30.44 -4.19 5.70
C ALA A 324 30.00 -2.77 6.06
N ARG A 325 29.89 -1.90 5.06
CA ARG A 325 29.35 -0.56 5.23
C ARG A 325 27.89 -0.54 4.80
N LEU A 326 26.99 -0.09 5.65
CA LEU A 326 25.59 0.03 5.28
C LEU A 326 25.42 1.14 4.23
N GLU A 327 24.63 0.86 3.20
CA GLU A 327 24.30 1.84 2.15
C GLU A 327 23.05 2.62 2.57
N ALA A 328 22.84 3.80 1.98
CA ALA A 328 21.57 4.49 2.12
C ALA A 328 20.59 3.86 1.13
N MET A 329 19.53 3.23 1.62
CA MET A 329 18.35 3.06 0.80
C MET A 329 17.72 4.45 0.66
N GLU A 330 17.74 5.00 -0.55
CA GLU A 330 16.72 5.98 -0.90
C GLU A 330 15.37 5.37 -0.54
N PRO A 331 14.44 6.14 0.07
CA PRO A 331 13.14 5.60 0.43
C PRO A 331 12.51 5.08 -0.85
N LEU A 332 12.40 3.75 -0.98
CA LEU A 332 11.70 3.14 -2.10
C LEU A 332 10.33 3.80 -2.14
N PRO A 333 9.97 4.47 -3.25
CA PRO A 333 8.64 5.02 -3.38
C PRO A 333 7.69 3.85 -3.65
N ARG A 334 7.34 3.10 -2.59
CA ARG A 334 6.12 2.30 -2.52
C ARG A 334 4.94 3.27 -2.39
N PHE A 335 4.80 4.12 -3.42
CA PHE A 335 3.71 5.05 -3.55
C PHE A 335 2.40 4.26 -3.48
N ASN A 336 1.45 4.74 -2.66
CA ASN A 336 0.12 4.15 -2.54
C ASN A 336 0.05 2.65 -2.18
N LEU A 337 0.94 2.19 -1.28
CA LEU A 337 0.76 0.95 -0.54
C LEU A 337 0.63 1.22 0.96
N HIS A 338 -0.57 1.02 1.50
CA HIS A 338 -0.78 0.78 2.93
C HIS A 338 -0.24 -0.62 3.29
N ALA A 339 0.04 -0.86 4.57
CA ALA A 339 0.32 -2.20 5.08
C ALA A 339 -0.76 -3.20 4.61
N GLY A 340 -0.34 -4.27 3.91
CA GLY A 340 -1.25 -5.28 3.38
C GLY A 340 -1.93 -4.98 2.03
N GLU A 341 -1.69 -3.84 1.38
CA GLU A 341 -2.18 -3.65 0.01
C GLU A 341 -1.39 -4.50 -1.00
N ILE A 342 -2.08 -5.36 -1.74
CA ILE A 342 -1.49 -6.11 -2.85
C ILE A 342 -1.80 -5.37 -4.15
N VAL A 343 -0.77 -4.93 -4.88
CA VAL A 343 -0.94 -4.26 -6.17
C VAL A 343 -1.64 -5.18 -7.17
N GLU A 344 -2.80 -4.74 -7.66
CA GLU A 344 -3.53 -5.40 -8.73
C GLU A 344 -3.30 -4.68 -10.07
N HIS A 345 -2.73 -5.39 -11.03
CA HIS A 345 -2.54 -4.95 -12.40
C HIS A 345 -3.80 -5.29 -13.20
N ARG A 346 -4.58 -4.27 -13.54
CA ARG A 346 -5.84 -4.41 -14.28
C ARG A 346 -5.67 -4.19 -15.78
N TYR A 347 -6.50 -4.93 -16.50
CA TYR A 347 -6.82 -4.82 -17.92
C TYR A 347 -8.36 -4.87 -18.03
N ASP A 348 -9.04 -3.78 -17.67
CA ASP A 348 -10.49 -3.59 -17.66
C ASP A 348 -11.14 -3.97 -18.99
N ALA A 349 -10.47 -3.70 -20.13
CA ALA A 349 -10.93 -4.09 -21.48
C ALA A 349 -10.90 -5.61 -21.74
N LEU A 350 -10.13 -6.39 -20.96
CA LEU A 350 -10.19 -7.86 -20.93
C LEU A 350 -11.07 -8.37 -19.77
N GLY A 351 -11.51 -7.47 -18.89
CA GLY A 351 -12.12 -7.77 -17.60
C GLY A 351 -11.19 -8.48 -16.62
N LEU A 352 -9.88 -8.41 -16.83
CA LEU A 352 -8.86 -9.19 -16.11
C LEU A 352 -8.15 -8.32 -15.08
N GLY A 353 -7.92 -8.85 -13.88
CA GLY A 353 -6.98 -8.33 -12.90
C GLY A 353 -6.06 -9.43 -12.42
N VAL A 354 -4.76 -9.11 -12.31
CA VAL A 354 -3.74 -10.03 -11.79
C VAL A 354 -2.88 -9.36 -10.71
N ARG A 355 -2.32 -10.17 -9.82
CA ARG A 355 -1.39 -9.73 -8.76
C ARG A 355 -0.23 -10.71 -8.60
N GLN A 356 0.86 -10.24 -7.99
CA GLN A 356 1.99 -11.09 -7.64
C GLN A 356 1.55 -12.14 -6.59
N ILE A 357 2.00 -13.39 -6.74
CA ILE A 357 1.82 -14.40 -5.69
C ILE A 357 2.78 -14.05 -4.54
N VAL A 358 2.22 -13.82 -3.36
CA VAL A 358 2.97 -13.72 -2.09
C VAL A 358 2.70 -14.95 -1.22
N THR A 359 3.61 -15.29 -0.31
CA THR A 359 3.53 -16.48 0.56
C THR A 359 2.17 -16.59 1.27
N THR A 360 1.68 -15.47 1.83
CA THR A 360 0.35 -15.37 2.47
C THR A 360 -0.78 -15.81 1.54
N SER A 361 -0.80 -15.32 0.30
CA SER A 361 -1.83 -15.69 -0.67
C SER A 361 -1.77 -17.16 -1.08
N ARG A 362 -0.55 -17.73 -1.20
CA ARG A 362 -0.37 -19.17 -1.50
C ARG A 362 -0.99 -20.05 -0.42
N ILE A 363 -0.81 -19.68 0.85
CA ILE A 363 -1.36 -20.40 2.01
C ILE A 363 -2.88 -20.19 2.11
N LEU A 364 -3.34 -18.93 2.22
CA LEU A 364 -4.75 -18.60 2.47
C LEU A 364 -5.70 -19.08 1.37
N GLN A 365 -5.25 -19.08 0.11
CA GLN A 365 -6.06 -19.47 -1.05
C GLN A 365 -5.74 -20.89 -1.53
N SER A 366 -4.93 -21.65 -0.77
CA SER A 366 -4.51 -23.03 -1.09
C SER A 366 -4.00 -23.19 -2.52
N LEU A 367 -3.19 -22.22 -2.98
CA LEU A 367 -2.73 -22.15 -4.35
C LEU A 367 -1.66 -23.23 -4.63
N PRO A 368 -1.66 -23.86 -5.82
CA PRO A 368 -0.65 -24.85 -6.16
C PRO A 368 0.76 -24.26 -6.14
N ASP A 369 1.76 -25.06 -5.79
CA ASP A 369 3.16 -24.63 -5.70
C ASP A 369 3.82 -24.52 -7.09
N VAL A 370 3.38 -23.49 -7.82
CA VAL A 370 3.92 -23.08 -9.12
C VAL A 370 4.30 -21.60 -9.10
N LYS A 371 5.21 -21.22 -10.00
CA LYS A 371 5.51 -19.83 -10.33
C LYS A 371 4.51 -19.32 -11.37
N GLY A 372 4.12 -18.07 -11.27
CA GLY A 372 3.07 -17.49 -12.09
C GLY A 372 2.53 -16.18 -11.53
N VAL A 373 1.56 -15.58 -12.20
CA VAL A 373 0.77 -14.45 -11.67
C VAL A 373 -0.63 -14.90 -11.29
N LEU A 374 -1.17 -14.33 -10.21
CA LEU A 374 -2.42 -14.76 -9.60
C LEU A 374 -3.58 -13.94 -10.15
N VAL A 375 -4.59 -14.61 -10.69
CA VAL A 375 -5.83 -13.97 -11.14
C VAL A 375 -6.63 -13.52 -9.92
N SER A 376 -6.88 -12.22 -9.82
CA SER A 376 -7.61 -11.55 -8.74
C SER A 376 -8.96 -11.00 -9.16
N THR A 377 -9.13 -10.64 -10.44
CA THR A 377 -10.41 -10.18 -11.00
C THR A 377 -10.68 -10.84 -12.34
N THR A 378 -11.92 -11.28 -12.56
CA THR A 378 -12.44 -11.73 -13.86
C THR A 378 -13.85 -11.20 -14.08
N ARG A 379 -14.21 -10.76 -15.29
CA ARG A 379 -15.59 -10.34 -15.62
C ARG A 379 -16.29 -11.38 -16.50
N PRO A 380 -17.44 -11.96 -16.08
CA PRO A 380 -18.11 -13.05 -16.80
C PRO A 380 -18.42 -12.79 -18.29
N VAL A 381 -18.72 -11.55 -18.65
CA VAL A 381 -19.12 -11.16 -20.02
C VAL A 381 -17.97 -10.69 -20.91
N GLU A 382 -16.78 -10.47 -20.34
CA GLU A 382 -15.58 -10.01 -21.06
C GLU A 382 -14.64 -11.16 -21.43
N ALA A 383 -13.49 -10.85 -22.06
CA ALA A 383 -12.55 -11.84 -22.56
C ALA A 383 -12.09 -12.86 -21.50
N SER A 384 -11.80 -12.41 -20.27
CA SER A 384 -11.40 -13.26 -19.13
C SER A 384 -12.47 -14.28 -18.72
N GLY A 385 -13.72 -13.83 -18.51
CA GLY A 385 -14.82 -14.71 -18.15
C GLY A 385 -15.18 -15.70 -19.26
N LYS A 386 -15.17 -15.24 -20.52
CA LYS A 386 -15.39 -16.11 -21.70
C LYS A 386 -14.28 -17.14 -21.90
N ALA A 387 -13.04 -16.82 -21.53
CA ALA A 387 -11.92 -17.76 -21.50
C ALA A 387 -12.00 -18.77 -20.33
N GLY A 388 -13.00 -18.66 -19.45
CA GLY A 388 -13.16 -19.56 -18.30
C GLY A 388 -12.12 -19.35 -17.19
N LEU A 389 -11.41 -18.22 -17.20
CA LEU A 389 -10.57 -17.80 -16.08
C LEU A 389 -11.43 -17.53 -14.84
N ARG A 390 -10.85 -17.74 -13.67
CA ARG A 390 -11.46 -17.55 -12.35
C ARG A 390 -10.46 -16.89 -11.40
N GLU A 391 -10.97 -16.24 -10.37
CA GLU A 391 -10.15 -15.85 -9.23
C GLU A 391 -9.43 -17.09 -8.65
N ASN A 392 -8.19 -16.89 -8.21
CA ASN A 392 -7.27 -17.92 -7.71
C ASN A 392 -6.69 -18.90 -8.76
N ASP A 393 -6.96 -18.70 -10.05
CA ASP A 393 -6.12 -19.28 -11.10
C ASP A 393 -4.72 -18.65 -11.07
N ILE A 394 -3.69 -19.44 -11.33
CA ILE A 394 -2.33 -18.93 -11.58
C ILE A 394 -2.03 -18.99 -13.08
N ILE A 395 -1.80 -17.85 -13.72
CA ILE A 395 -1.29 -17.80 -15.10
C ILE A 395 0.21 -18.10 -15.06
N THR A 396 0.58 -19.24 -15.64
CA THR A 396 1.96 -19.77 -15.68
C THR A 396 2.66 -19.47 -17.00
N GLN A 397 1.89 -19.31 -18.09
CA GLN A 397 2.40 -18.93 -19.41
C GLN A 397 1.40 -18.04 -20.16
N VAL A 398 1.93 -17.20 -21.06
CA VAL A 398 1.17 -16.44 -22.06
C VAL A 398 1.83 -16.68 -23.43
N ALA A 399 1.05 -17.10 -24.43
CA ALA A 399 1.53 -17.48 -25.76
C ALA A 399 2.74 -18.45 -25.72
N GLY A 400 2.65 -19.48 -24.88
CA GLY A 400 3.71 -20.46 -24.63
C GLY A 400 4.93 -19.97 -23.84
N GLN A 401 5.04 -18.67 -23.53
CA GLN A 401 6.18 -18.11 -22.79
C GLN A 401 5.92 -18.10 -21.27
N PRO A 402 6.87 -18.54 -20.41
CA PRO A 402 6.71 -18.54 -18.96
C PRO A 402 6.51 -17.15 -18.35
N THR A 403 5.60 -17.05 -17.37
CA THR A 403 5.27 -15.79 -16.68
C THR A 403 5.46 -15.90 -15.17
N PRO A 404 6.70 -16.12 -14.66
CA PRO A 404 6.96 -16.42 -13.24
C PRO A 404 6.65 -15.25 -12.28
N ASP A 405 6.51 -14.04 -12.82
CA ASP A 405 6.33 -12.77 -12.13
C ASP A 405 5.49 -11.79 -12.98
N ILE A 406 5.04 -10.70 -12.35
CA ILE A 406 4.27 -9.65 -13.01
C ILE A 406 5.00 -9.02 -14.22
N PRO A 407 6.28 -8.60 -14.15
CA PRO A 407 6.97 -8.03 -15.31
C PRO A 407 7.00 -8.96 -16.53
N SER A 408 7.19 -10.27 -16.32
CA SER A 408 7.14 -11.24 -17.40
C SER A 408 5.73 -11.41 -17.96
N PHE A 409 4.72 -11.52 -17.11
CA PHE A 409 3.32 -11.55 -17.56
C PHE A 409 2.95 -10.33 -18.41
N GLN A 410 3.28 -9.12 -17.95
CA GLN A 410 3.00 -7.88 -18.67
C GLN A 410 3.67 -7.88 -20.03
N ARG A 411 4.98 -8.16 -20.09
CA ARG A 411 5.76 -8.19 -21.34
C ARG A 411 5.14 -9.12 -22.39
N GLU A 412 4.77 -10.34 -22.01
CA GLU A 412 4.24 -11.31 -22.97
C GLU A 412 2.79 -10.99 -23.38
N LEU A 413 1.92 -10.63 -22.43
CA LEU A 413 0.53 -10.25 -22.74
C LEU A 413 0.47 -9.00 -23.63
N GLU A 414 1.23 -7.95 -23.27
CA GLU A 414 1.26 -6.70 -24.01
C GLU A 414 1.90 -6.87 -25.39
N THR A 415 2.87 -7.77 -25.56
CA THR A 415 3.39 -8.14 -26.89
C THR A 415 2.29 -8.69 -27.80
N GLN A 416 1.39 -9.53 -27.28
CA GLN A 416 0.28 -10.08 -28.07
C GLN A 416 -0.83 -9.06 -28.35
N LEU A 417 -1.13 -8.20 -27.38
CA LEU A 417 -2.08 -7.09 -27.55
C LEU A 417 -1.56 -6.05 -28.56
N ALA A 418 -0.27 -5.70 -28.53
CA ALA A 418 0.38 -4.83 -29.50
C ALA A 418 0.35 -5.41 -30.92
N ARG A 419 0.49 -6.74 -31.05
CA ARG A 419 0.31 -7.48 -32.31
C ARG A 419 -1.15 -7.62 -32.72
N ARG A 420 -2.10 -7.13 -31.91
CA ARG A 420 -3.56 -7.24 -32.12
C ARG A 420 -4.00 -8.68 -32.35
N ALA A 421 -3.42 -9.61 -31.59
CA ALA A 421 -3.73 -11.04 -31.68
C ALA A 421 -5.24 -11.27 -31.45
N LYS A 422 -5.90 -12.00 -32.37
CA LYS A 422 -7.34 -12.33 -32.26
C LYS A 422 -7.63 -13.22 -31.05
N THR A 423 -6.66 -14.04 -30.68
CA THR A 423 -6.68 -14.96 -29.54
C THR A 423 -5.30 -14.96 -28.89
N ILE A 424 -5.25 -14.95 -27.57
CA ILE A 424 -4.02 -15.00 -26.76
C ILE A 424 -4.11 -16.24 -25.88
N GLU A 425 -3.35 -17.26 -26.22
CA GLU A 425 -3.24 -18.48 -25.41
C GLU A 425 -2.67 -18.16 -24.02
N VAL A 426 -3.25 -18.75 -22.99
CA VAL A 426 -2.78 -18.68 -21.60
C VAL A 426 -2.84 -20.07 -20.95
N THR A 427 -1.73 -20.46 -20.31
CA THR A 427 -1.65 -21.72 -19.55
C THR A 427 -1.83 -21.40 -18.07
N ILE A 428 -2.85 -21.97 -17.45
CA ILE A 428 -3.19 -21.74 -16.04
C ILE A 428 -3.01 -23.00 -15.19
N ALA A 429 -2.60 -22.82 -13.94
CA ALA A 429 -2.71 -23.83 -12.90
C ALA A 429 -3.93 -23.52 -12.02
N ARG A 430 -4.79 -24.53 -11.82
CA ARG A 430 -6.00 -24.48 -10.99
C ARG A 430 -6.02 -25.71 -10.09
N GLY A 431 -5.60 -25.55 -8.84
CA GLY A 431 -5.31 -26.68 -7.96
C GLY A 431 -4.26 -27.59 -8.61
N LYS A 432 -4.51 -28.90 -8.68
CA LYS A 432 -3.60 -29.87 -9.31
C LYS A 432 -3.68 -29.94 -10.85
N ALA A 433 -4.61 -29.21 -11.47
CA ALA A 433 -4.81 -29.26 -12.91
C ALA A 433 -4.06 -28.11 -13.62
N THR A 434 -3.38 -28.44 -14.72
CA THR A 434 -2.92 -27.45 -15.71
C THR A 434 -3.94 -27.41 -16.85
N LEU A 435 -4.39 -26.22 -17.22
CA LEU A 435 -5.38 -25.99 -18.27
C LEU A 435 -4.81 -24.98 -19.28
N VAL A 436 -5.09 -25.19 -20.56
CA VAL A 436 -4.82 -24.20 -21.61
C VAL A 436 -6.15 -23.59 -22.05
N THR A 437 -6.21 -22.27 -22.14
CA THR A 437 -7.36 -21.53 -22.67
C THR A 437 -6.86 -20.33 -23.48
N ALA A 438 -7.76 -19.55 -24.07
CA ALA A 438 -7.39 -18.34 -24.81
C ALA A 438 -8.28 -17.16 -24.44
N LEU A 439 -7.64 -16.03 -24.13
CA LEU A 439 -8.30 -14.72 -24.11
C LEU A 439 -8.62 -14.32 -25.56
N ALA A 440 -9.82 -13.78 -25.80
CA ALA A 440 -10.21 -13.19 -27.07
C ALA A 440 -10.47 -11.69 -26.87
N PRO A 441 -9.44 -10.82 -26.99
CA PRO A 441 -9.60 -9.37 -26.79
C PRO A 441 -10.60 -8.74 -27.78
N PHE A 442 -11.39 -7.78 -27.30
CA PHE A 442 -12.32 -7.03 -28.15
C PHE A 442 -11.77 -5.62 -28.41
N TYR A 443 -11.04 -5.48 -29.53
CA TYR A 443 -10.31 -4.28 -29.90
C TYR A 443 -11.23 -3.14 -30.41
N THR A 444 -11.87 -2.43 -29.47
CA THR A 444 -12.77 -1.30 -29.77
C THR A 444 -12.07 -0.08 -30.37
N LEU A 445 -10.78 0.16 -30.08
CA LEU A 445 -10.06 1.35 -30.54
C LEU A 445 -9.34 1.18 -31.89
N ARG A 446 -9.66 0.12 -32.64
CA ARG A 446 -9.02 -0.17 -33.92
C ARG A 446 -9.38 0.88 -34.99
N GLY A 447 -8.38 1.53 -35.57
CA GLY A 447 -8.55 2.59 -36.56
C GLY A 447 -8.92 3.95 -35.94
N VAL A 448 -9.00 4.05 -34.62
CA VAL A 448 -9.35 5.27 -33.90
C VAL A 448 -8.07 6.04 -33.57
N LYS A 449 -7.87 7.19 -34.21
CA LYS A 449 -6.69 8.05 -33.95
C LYS A 449 -6.93 8.92 -32.71
N ILE A 450 -6.21 8.75 -31.60
CA ILE A 450 -6.36 9.50 -30.32
C ILE A 450 -5.01 10.08 -29.85
N ALA A 451 -4.88 11.40 -29.70
CA ALA A 451 -3.70 11.99 -29.05
C ALA A 451 -3.98 12.35 -27.57
N LEU A 452 -3.31 11.67 -26.64
CA LEU A 452 -3.41 11.83 -25.19
C LEU A 452 -2.22 12.63 -24.62
N LEU A 453 -2.48 13.86 -24.19
CA LEU A 453 -1.51 14.63 -23.39
C LEU A 453 -1.72 14.29 -21.93
N LEU A 454 -0.71 13.74 -21.25
CA LEU A 454 -0.77 13.32 -19.85
C LEU A 454 0.06 14.28 -18.97
N PRO A 455 -0.29 14.48 -17.69
CA PRO A 455 0.50 15.32 -16.80
C PRO A 455 1.87 14.69 -16.54
N PRO A 456 2.92 15.49 -16.28
CA PRO A 456 4.30 15.04 -16.09
C PRO A 456 4.60 13.95 -15.04
N LYS A 457 3.65 13.62 -14.15
CA LYS A 457 3.99 13.33 -12.76
C LYS A 457 3.69 11.93 -12.25
N ASP A 458 3.18 11.03 -13.09
CA ASP A 458 2.85 9.67 -12.64
C ASP A 458 3.16 8.62 -13.71
N PRO A 459 4.36 7.99 -13.67
CA PRO A 459 4.72 6.89 -14.54
C PRO A 459 3.80 5.66 -14.40
N GLU A 460 3.24 5.40 -13.22
CA GLU A 460 2.35 4.25 -13.00
C GLU A 460 0.96 4.49 -13.62
N TYR A 461 0.50 5.75 -13.63
CA TYR A 461 -0.71 6.17 -14.33
C TYR A 461 -0.56 6.15 -15.85
N VAL A 462 0.59 6.60 -16.38
CA VAL A 462 0.93 6.42 -17.80
C VAL A 462 0.91 4.94 -18.16
N GLU A 463 1.47 4.10 -17.30
CA GLU A 463 1.53 2.64 -17.51
C GLU A 463 0.15 1.96 -17.38
N LEU A 464 -0.71 2.40 -16.46
CA LEU A 464 -2.11 1.94 -16.37
C LEU A 464 -2.89 2.31 -17.64
N LEU A 465 -2.79 3.55 -18.11
CA LEU A 465 -3.42 3.98 -19.35
C LEU A 465 -2.88 3.21 -20.56
N ARG A 466 -1.56 3.01 -20.63
CA ARG A 466 -0.90 2.20 -21.66
C ARG A 466 -1.50 0.79 -21.71
N ARG A 467 -1.64 0.10 -20.57
CA ARG A 467 -2.27 -1.23 -20.49
C ARG A 467 -3.69 -1.25 -21.04
N GLU A 468 -4.55 -0.32 -20.61
CA GLU A 468 -5.97 -0.30 -21.00
C GLU A 468 -6.19 0.06 -22.47
N LEU A 469 -5.42 1.01 -22.99
CA LEU A 469 -5.49 1.40 -24.40
C LEU A 469 -5.00 0.27 -25.30
N LEU A 470 -3.89 -0.40 -24.93
CA LEU A 470 -3.36 -1.54 -25.65
C LEU A 470 -4.33 -2.73 -25.64
N ALA A 471 -4.93 -3.02 -24.48
CA ALA A 471 -5.98 -4.03 -24.36
C ALA A 471 -7.24 -3.71 -25.16
N SER A 472 -7.56 -2.42 -25.31
CA SER A 472 -8.62 -1.92 -26.20
C SER A 472 -8.20 -1.89 -27.68
N GLY A 473 -6.96 -2.24 -28.02
CA GLY A 473 -6.46 -2.43 -29.38
C GLY A 473 -5.72 -1.24 -29.98
N ALA A 474 -5.39 -0.21 -29.20
CA ALA A 474 -4.63 0.94 -29.67
C ALA A 474 -3.20 0.56 -30.10
N THR A 475 -2.71 1.10 -31.22
CA THR A 475 -1.27 1.14 -31.49
C THR A 475 -0.69 2.34 -30.75
N LEU A 476 0.08 2.08 -29.68
CA LEU A 476 0.58 3.13 -28.79
C LEU A 476 1.97 3.60 -29.19
N THR A 477 2.19 4.92 -29.10
CA THR A 477 3.52 5.52 -29.03
C THR A 477 3.58 6.44 -27.83
N VAL A 478 4.57 6.22 -26.96
CA VAL A 478 4.88 7.07 -25.81
C VAL A 478 6.09 7.90 -26.18
N SER A 479 6.04 9.21 -25.97
CA SER A 479 7.16 10.10 -26.33
C SER A 479 7.31 11.27 -25.36
N PRO A 480 8.54 11.75 -25.11
CA PRO A 480 8.76 13.02 -24.43
C PRO A 480 8.07 14.17 -25.16
N PRO A 481 7.69 15.27 -24.47
CA PRO A 481 6.90 16.35 -25.06
C PRO A 481 7.57 17.07 -26.24
N THR A 482 8.89 16.92 -26.38
CA THR A 482 9.73 17.53 -27.41
C THR A 482 10.07 16.62 -28.60
N ALA A 483 9.73 15.33 -28.55
CA ALA A 483 10.21 14.34 -29.54
C ALA A 483 9.17 13.97 -30.63
N ALA A 484 7.90 14.31 -30.45
CA ALA A 484 6.81 13.86 -31.33
C ALA A 484 6.32 14.97 -32.27
N MET A 485 6.65 14.87 -33.56
CA MET A 485 5.88 15.39 -34.73
C MET A 485 6.59 15.13 -36.08
N GLN A 486 7.89 14.76 -36.11
CA GLN A 486 8.58 14.45 -37.36
C GLN A 486 8.28 13.03 -37.87
N GLY A 487 7.20 12.91 -38.67
CA GLY A 487 7.06 11.87 -39.70
C GLY A 487 6.58 10.48 -39.26
N ALA A 488 5.45 10.37 -38.57
CA ALA A 488 4.91 9.06 -38.16
C ALA A 488 3.37 8.96 -38.19
N ASP A 489 2.88 7.75 -38.48
CA ASP A 489 1.47 7.41 -38.60
C ASP A 489 1.00 6.65 -37.35
N PHE A 490 0.25 7.33 -36.48
CA PHE A 490 -0.15 6.84 -35.16
C PHE A 490 -1.65 6.58 -35.04
N GLU A 491 -2.03 5.55 -34.28
CA GLU A 491 -3.40 5.40 -33.77
C GLU A 491 -3.54 5.97 -32.35
N VAL A 492 -2.61 5.79 -31.40
CA VAL A 492 -2.67 6.51 -30.12
C VAL A 492 -1.31 7.03 -29.67
N LEU A 493 -1.22 8.33 -29.37
CA LEU A 493 0.00 9.02 -28.94
C LEU A 493 -0.12 9.46 -27.47
N LEU A 494 0.77 9.01 -26.58
CA LEU A 494 0.87 9.46 -25.18
C LEU A 494 2.05 10.45 -25.03
N LEU A 495 1.78 11.68 -24.56
CA LEU A 495 2.80 12.72 -24.29
C LEU A 495 2.86 13.02 -22.80
N ALA A 496 4.00 12.83 -22.13
CA ALA A 496 4.14 13.05 -20.69
C ALA A 496 5.43 13.83 -20.34
N GLY A 497 5.31 14.85 -19.49
CA GLY A 497 6.37 15.83 -19.17
C GLY A 497 5.85 17.26 -19.40
N GLY A 498 6.31 18.34 -18.77
CA GLY A 498 7.23 18.59 -17.64
C GLY A 498 6.72 19.83 -16.85
N ALA A 499 7.56 20.60 -16.16
CA ALA A 499 7.23 22.04 -15.96
C ALA A 499 6.97 22.72 -17.33
N GLY A 500 7.63 22.22 -18.40
CA GLY A 500 7.36 22.54 -19.81
C GLY A 500 6.04 22.04 -20.40
N ALA A 501 5.19 21.30 -19.66
CA ALA A 501 3.79 21.14 -20.11
C ALA A 501 3.12 22.52 -20.21
N ARG A 502 3.48 23.43 -19.29
CA ARG A 502 3.01 24.83 -19.24
C ARG A 502 3.46 25.63 -20.45
N GLU A 503 4.66 25.38 -20.99
CA GLU A 503 5.16 26.03 -22.22
C GLU A 503 4.40 25.56 -23.47
N LEU A 504 4.05 24.28 -23.54
CA LEU A 504 3.29 23.68 -24.64
C LEU A 504 1.87 24.27 -24.76
N TRP A 505 1.24 24.62 -23.62
CA TRP A 505 -0.09 25.24 -23.56
C TRP A 505 -0.09 26.77 -23.73
N THR A 506 1.07 27.43 -23.67
CA THR A 506 1.20 28.87 -23.96
C THR A 506 1.67 29.16 -25.38
N ASN A 507 2.06 28.14 -26.15
CA ASN A 507 2.44 28.26 -27.55
C ASN A 507 1.20 28.26 -28.48
N ALA A 508 0.99 29.35 -29.22
CA ALA A 508 -0.18 29.53 -30.07
C ALA A 508 -0.25 28.55 -31.26
N ASP A 509 0.89 28.09 -31.79
CA ASP A 509 0.96 27.15 -32.92
C ASP A 509 0.83 25.67 -32.50
N ALA A 510 1.23 25.30 -31.27
CA ALA A 510 1.01 23.95 -30.74
C ALA A 510 -0.49 23.66 -30.58
N LEU A 511 -1.20 24.65 -30.05
CA LEU A 511 -2.66 24.71 -30.07
C LEU A 511 -3.19 24.67 -31.52
N ARG A 512 -2.53 25.34 -32.49
CA ARG A 512 -2.90 25.34 -33.93
C ARG A 512 -2.92 23.97 -34.63
N LEU A 513 -2.24 22.96 -34.10
CA LEU A 513 -2.14 21.62 -34.72
C LEU A 513 -3.14 20.58 -34.19
N VAL A 514 -3.52 20.69 -32.91
CA VAL A 514 -4.58 19.89 -32.25
C VAL A 514 -5.88 19.92 -33.07
N LYS A 515 -6.19 21.14 -33.50
CA LYS A 515 -7.15 21.59 -34.51
C LYS A 515 -7.16 20.81 -35.84
N GLU A 516 -6.09 20.90 -36.62
CA GLU A 516 -6.07 20.38 -37.99
C GLU A 516 -6.23 18.85 -38.00
N ALA A 517 -5.70 18.17 -36.98
CA ALA A 517 -5.96 16.76 -36.74
C ALA A 517 -7.46 16.46 -36.49
N HIS A 518 -8.07 17.22 -35.57
CA HIS A 518 -9.48 17.14 -35.20
C HIS A 518 -10.42 17.41 -36.40
N ALA A 519 -10.04 18.29 -37.34
CA ALA A 519 -10.79 18.58 -38.56
C ALA A 519 -10.86 17.43 -39.58
N ALA A 520 -9.84 16.58 -39.64
CA ALA A 520 -9.73 15.46 -40.58
C ALA A 520 -10.34 14.14 -40.05
N GLY A 521 -11.31 14.23 -39.12
CA GLY A 521 -12.03 13.07 -38.57
C GLY A 521 -11.26 12.23 -37.55
N LYS A 522 -10.45 12.87 -36.69
CA LYS A 522 -9.53 12.19 -35.75
C LYS A 522 -9.76 12.68 -34.31
N ILE A 523 -9.50 11.80 -33.35
CA ILE A 523 -9.67 12.08 -31.92
C ILE A 523 -8.44 12.74 -31.31
N LEU A 524 -8.70 13.72 -30.44
CA LEU A 524 -7.73 14.28 -29.53
C LEU A 524 -8.29 14.23 -28.11
N ALA A 525 -7.42 14.09 -27.12
CA ALA A 525 -7.73 13.87 -25.71
C ALA A 525 -6.68 14.55 -24.81
N ALA A 526 -6.80 15.86 -24.59
CA ALA A 526 -5.97 16.51 -23.59
C ALA A 526 -6.37 16.02 -22.18
N VAL A 527 -5.40 15.53 -21.39
CA VAL A 527 -5.52 15.21 -19.96
C VAL A 527 -4.51 16.06 -19.19
N GLY A 528 -4.77 17.37 -19.13
CA GLY A 528 -4.08 18.25 -18.19
C GLY A 528 -4.74 18.19 -16.81
N PRO A 529 -4.15 18.76 -15.74
CA PRO A 529 -4.71 18.78 -14.39
C PRO A 529 -6.03 19.58 -14.23
N ALA A 530 -6.72 19.94 -15.32
CA ALA A 530 -7.92 20.77 -15.31
C ALA A 530 -8.94 20.49 -16.44
N ALA A 531 -8.71 19.54 -17.36
CA ALA A 531 -9.69 19.22 -18.41
C ALA A 531 -9.44 17.85 -19.06
N VAL A 532 -10.55 17.21 -19.48
CA VAL A 532 -10.60 16.18 -20.53
C VAL A 532 -11.29 16.80 -21.75
N VAL A 533 -10.61 16.86 -22.90
CA VAL A 533 -11.23 17.31 -24.16
C VAL A 533 -11.40 16.13 -25.08
N LEU A 534 -12.60 15.54 -25.17
CA LEU A 534 -12.93 14.54 -26.21
C LEU A 534 -13.20 15.27 -27.53
N ALA A 535 -12.21 15.27 -28.42
CA ALA A 535 -12.30 15.98 -29.68
C ALA A 535 -12.78 15.05 -30.81
N ASN A 536 -13.95 15.27 -31.42
CA ASN A 536 -14.29 14.78 -32.76
C ASN A 536 -14.82 15.95 -33.61
N ALA A 537 -14.17 16.27 -34.76
CA ALA A 537 -14.34 17.47 -35.63
C ALA A 537 -14.01 18.90 -35.08
N ILE A 538 -12.93 19.58 -35.56
CA ILE A 538 -12.77 21.06 -35.87
C ILE A 538 -11.33 21.67 -35.80
N PRO A 539 -10.94 22.59 -36.74
CA PRO A 539 -9.61 23.23 -36.79
C PRO A 539 -9.37 24.59 -36.06
N ASP A 540 -10.24 25.09 -35.16
CA ASP A 540 -10.24 26.46 -34.54
C ASP A 540 -9.65 26.78 -33.10
N LEU A 541 -9.16 25.83 -32.29
CA LEU A 541 -8.51 26.08 -30.96
C LEU A 541 -7.06 26.64 -30.93
N SER A 542 -6.84 27.96 -30.98
CA SER A 542 -5.57 28.54 -30.46
C SER A 542 -5.72 29.71 -29.48
N GLY A 543 -5.33 29.46 -28.23
CA GLY A 543 -5.10 30.48 -27.19
C GLY A 543 -6.26 30.80 -26.22
N LYS A 544 -7.29 29.95 -26.07
CA LYS A 544 -8.49 30.31 -25.25
C LYS A 544 -8.88 29.25 -24.20
N LYS A 545 -9.26 29.73 -23.00
CA LYS A 545 -9.92 28.96 -21.92
C LYS A 545 -11.43 28.87 -22.18
N LEU A 546 -12.07 27.76 -21.78
CA LEU A 546 -13.51 27.55 -21.93
C LEU A 546 -14.30 27.86 -20.64
N THR A 547 -15.47 28.48 -20.80
CA THR A 547 -16.51 28.69 -19.78
C THR A 547 -17.87 28.40 -20.40
N THR A 548 -18.82 27.83 -19.65
CA THR A 548 -20.14 27.41 -20.17
C THR A 548 -21.29 28.25 -19.58
N THR A 549 -22.44 28.27 -20.25
CA THR A 549 -23.63 29.00 -19.77
C THR A 549 -24.50 28.15 -18.85
N LYS A 550 -25.36 28.81 -18.07
CA LYS A 550 -26.32 28.16 -17.15
C LYS A 550 -27.31 27.26 -17.88
N ALA A 551 -27.67 27.58 -19.14
CA ALA A 551 -28.57 26.77 -19.97
C ALA A 551 -27.91 25.48 -20.46
N ASP A 552 -26.68 25.58 -20.97
CA ASP A 552 -25.92 24.42 -21.48
C ASP A 552 -25.54 23.45 -20.34
N SER A 553 -25.20 24.00 -19.17
CA SER A 553 -24.98 23.21 -17.95
C SER A 553 -26.22 22.42 -17.53
N ALA A 554 -27.42 23.02 -17.61
CA ALA A 554 -28.67 22.32 -17.29
C ALA A 554 -28.98 21.19 -18.30
N GLU A 555 -28.64 21.37 -19.57
CA GLU A 555 -28.80 20.35 -20.61
C GLU A 555 -27.81 19.17 -20.45
N LEU A 556 -26.59 19.43 -19.98
CA LEU A 556 -25.61 18.40 -19.63
C LEU A 556 -26.00 17.61 -18.37
N ILE A 557 -26.60 18.26 -17.37
CA ILE A 557 -27.13 17.61 -16.16
C ILE A 557 -28.30 16.67 -16.51
N LYS A 558 -29.23 17.09 -17.39
CA LYS A 558 -30.29 16.20 -17.91
C LYS A 558 -29.73 14.94 -18.59
N ARG A 559 -28.51 15.01 -19.13
CA ARG A 559 -27.80 13.90 -19.80
C ARG A 559 -26.89 13.10 -18.85
N LYS A 560 -27.01 13.29 -17.53
CA LYS A 560 -26.32 12.57 -16.45
C LYS A 560 -24.79 12.79 -16.38
N ALA A 561 -24.31 13.97 -16.77
CA ALA A 561 -22.93 14.37 -16.45
C ALA A 561 -22.79 14.66 -14.94
N ASN A 562 -21.86 13.98 -14.26
CA ASN A 562 -21.53 14.25 -12.85
C ASN A 562 -20.39 15.29 -12.74
N TYR A 563 -20.54 16.22 -11.79
CA TYR A 563 -19.51 17.17 -11.38
C TYR A 563 -19.29 17.05 -9.87
N THR A 564 -18.04 17.12 -9.42
CA THR A 564 -17.63 16.89 -8.01
C THR A 564 -17.05 18.12 -7.30
N GLY A 565 -17.07 19.30 -7.94
CA GLY A 565 -16.55 20.55 -7.39
C GLY A 565 -17.64 21.52 -6.93
N LYS A 566 -17.32 22.42 -5.98
CA LYS A 566 -18.17 23.58 -5.67
C LYS A 566 -18.25 24.50 -6.90
N ALA A 567 -19.48 24.79 -7.34
CA ALA A 567 -19.71 25.81 -8.35
C ALA A 567 -19.44 27.20 -7.76
N VAL A 568 -18.64 28.01 -8.47
CA VAL A 568 -18.54 29.44 -8.21
C VAL A 568 -19.29 30.15 -9.34
N GLU A 569 -20.31 30.92 -8.99
CA GLU A 569 -21.11 31.70 -9.93
C GLU A 569 -20.47 33.09 -10.11
N THR A 570 -20.28 33.53 -11.35
CA THR A 570 -19.76 34.86 -11.66
C THR A 570 -20.32 35.28 -13.02
N ASP A 571 -20.97 36.44 -13.09
CA ASP A 571 -21.60 37.00 -14.30
C ASP A 571 -22.47 36.00 -15.10
N GLY A 572 -23.31 35.23 -14.39
CA GLY A 572 -24.25 34.27 -14.99
C GLY A 572 -23.60 33.02 -15.60
N LYS A 573 -22.30 32.81 -15.37
CA LYS A 573 -21.52 31.64 -15.82
C LYS A 573 -21.10 30.79 -14.63
N LEU A 574 -20.96 29.50 -14.87
CA LEU A 574 -20.55 28.52 -13.86
C LEU A 574 -19.07 28.19 -14.04
N VAL A 575 -18.27 28.40 -13.00
CA VAL A 575 -16.86 27.98 -12.95
C VAL A 575 -16.73 26.77 -12.03
N THR A 576 -16.07 25.71 -12.50
CA THR A 576 -15.79 24.49 -11.72
C THR A 576 -14.30 24.37 -11.43
N THR A 577 -13.97 23.87 -10.24
CA THR A 577 -12.61 23.54 -9.82
C THR A 577 -12.62 22.23 -9.04
N THR A 578 -11.97 21.19 -9.55
CA THR A 578 -11.54 19.97 -8.82
C THR A 578 -10.63 19.10 -9.69
N GLY A 579 -9.74 18.32 -9.06
CA GLY A 579 -8.79 17.43 -9.74
C GLY A 579 -9.34 16.04 -10.09
N PHE A 580 -8.46 15.18 -10.61
CA PHE A 580 -8.80 13.83 -11.08
C PHE A 580 -8.96 12.81 -9.96
N ASP A 581 -9.96 11.94 -10.12
CA ASP A 581 -10.05 10.65 -9.42
C ASP A 581 -9.98 9.48 -10.41
N ARG A 582 -9.74 8.25 -9.91
CA ARG A 582 -9.70 7.03 -10.74
C ARG A 582 -11.05 6.76 -11.46
N ASN A 583 -12.18 7.30 -10.97
CA ASN A 583 -13.48 7.10 -11.62
C ASN A 583 -13.68 7.98 -12.84
N THR A 584 -13.17 9.21 -12.84
CA THR A 584 -13.26 10.14 -13.98
C THR A 584 -12.60 9.54 -15.22
N VAL A 585 -11.43 8.92 -15.07
CA VAL A 585 -10.72 8.21 -16.14
C VAL A 585 -11.47 6.96 -16.60
N ARG A 586 -12.03 6.20 -15.65
CA ARG A 586 -12.87 5.04 -15.94
C ARG A 586 -14.12 5.41 -16.74
N GLU A 587 -14.79 6.53 -16.43
CA GLU A 587 -15.93 7.02 -17.20
C GLU A 587 -15.53 7.56 -18.58
N PHE A 588 -14.35 8.18 -18.72
CA PHE A 588 -13.78 8.54 -20.03
C PHE A 588 -13.51 7.31 -20.91
N LEU A 589 -12.88 6.26 -20.38
CA LEU A 589 -12.67 5.00 -21.11
C LEU A 589 -14.00 4.34 -21.49
N LYS A 590 -14.98 4.30 -20.58
CA LYS A 590 -16.36 3.85 -20.88
C LYS A 590 -17.08 4.73 -21.91
N ALA A 591 -16.74 6.01 -22.03
CA ALA A 591 -17.31 6.90 -23.04
C ALA A 591 -16.68 6.63 -24.42
N LEU A 592 -15.36 6.48 -24.50
CA LEU A 592 -14.65 6.03 -25.71
C LEU A 592 -15.19 4.68 -26.21
N HIS A 593 -15.33 3.69 -25.33
CA HIS A 593 -15.91 2.39 -25.68
C HIS A 593 -17.37 2.47 -26.15
N ARG A 594 -18.15 3.46 -25.68
CA ARG A 594 -19.53 3.69 -26.17
C ARG A 594 -19.53 4.32 -27.57
N VAL A 595 -18.68 5.32 -27.82
CA VAL A 595 -18.54 5.96 -29.14
C VAL A 595 -18.01 4.97 -30.18
N ALA A 596 -17.02 4.15 -29.83
CA ALA A 596 -16.43 3.15 -30.72
C ALA A 596 -17.28 1.87 -30.91
N ARG A 597 -18.44 1.77 -30.24
CA ARG A 597 -19.48 0.75 -30.52
C ARG A 597 -20.68 1.30 -31.28
N ALA A 598 -20.72 2.62 -31.51
CA ALA A 598 -21.81 3.33 -32.19
C ALA A 598 -21.45 3.75 -33.63
N ASN A 599 -20.17 3.65 -33.99
CA ASN A 599 -19.65 3.64 -35.37
C ASN A 599 -19.15 2.23 -35.70
#